data_AF-A0A6B3EJX2-F1
#
_entry.id   AF-A0A6B3EJX2-F1
#
_cell.length_a   1.000
_cell.length_b   1.000
_cell.length_c   1.000
_cell.angle_alpha   90.00
_cell.angle_beta   90.00
_cell.angle_gamma   90.00
#
_symmetry.space_group_name_H-M   'P 1'
#
loop_
_entity.id
_entity.type
_entity.pdbx_description
1 polymer ?
#
loop_
_entity_poly.entity_id
_entity_poly.type
_entity_poly.pdbx_seq_one_letter_code
_entity_poly.pdbx_strand_id
1 'polypeptide(L)'
;VPPEQSWRVSRDLVDYHAALDIVKDSGTTHYTDIALDVGRRAVERYDWTADDFTSPRGHSAWTMRFSRGDWDTRTETTTTL
;
A
#
# COMPACT_ATOMS: atom_id res chain seq x y z
N VAL A 1 -10.39 3.83 -11.71
CA VAL A 1 -10.59 3.00 -10.50
C VAL A 1 -11.00 3.91 -9.35
N PRO A 2 -12.04 3.59 -8.55
CA PRO A 2 -12.40 4.40 -7.39
C PRO A 2 -11.33 4.32 -6.28
N PRO A 3 -11.17 5.36 -5.46
CA PRO A 3 -10.25 5.31 -4.34
C PRO A 3 -10.71 4.33 -3.26
N GLU A 4 -9.75 3.70 -2.59
CA GLU A 4 -9.95 2.81 -1.45
C GLU A 4 -8.87 3.14 -0.41
N GLN A 5 -9.27 3.27 0.85
CA GLN A 5 -8.30 3.43 1.93
C GLN A 5 -8.75 2.70 3.18
N SER A 6 -7.81 2.04 3.84
CA SER A 6 -8.06 1.39 5.11
C SER A 6 -6.78 1.34 5.95
N TRP A 7 -6.96 1.49 7.26
CA TRP A 7 -5.96 1.22 8.28
C TRP A 7 -6.62 0.30 9.29
N ARG A 8 -6.11 -0.91 9.41
CA ARG A 8 -6.64 -1.91 10.34
C ARG A 8 -5.55 -2.33 11.30
N VAL A 9 -5.81 -2.15 12.58
CA VAL A 9 -5.00 -2.72 13.65
C VAL A 9 -5.66 -4.02 14.10
N SER A 10 -4.86 -5.08 14.20
CA SER A 10 -5.26 -6.35 14.81
C SER A 10 -4.29 -6.69 15.94
N ARG A 11 -4.81 -7.35 16.98
CA ARG A 11 -4.03 -7.77 18.14
C ARG A 11 -4.55 -9.11 18.64
N ASP A 12 -3.65 -10.07 18.74
CA ASP A 12 -3.88 -11.30 19.47
C ASP A 12 -3.38 -11.09 20.92
N LEU A 13 -4.19 -11.53 21.88
CA LEU A 13 -3.94 -11.32 23.31
C LEU A 13 -3.30 -12.54 23.98
N VAL A 14 -3.26 -13.69 23.29
CA VAL A 14 -2.62 -14.92 23.77
C VAL A 14 -1.12 -14.83 23.51
N ASP A 15 -0.72 -14.50 22.28
CA ASP A 15 0.69 -14.39 21.89
C ASP A 15 1.22 -12.94 21.88
N TYR A 16 0.34 -11.96 22.10
CA TYR A 16 0.64 -10.52 22.06
C TYR A 16 1.17 -10.02 20.71
N HIS A 17 0.90 -10.75 19.63
CA HIS A 17 1.19 -10.30 18.27
C HIS A 17 0.22 -9.18 17.86
N ALA A 18 0.77 -8.12 17.28
CA ALA A 18 0.01 -7.03 16.71
C ALA A 18 0.41 -6.78 15.25
N ALA A 19 -0.56 -6.36 14.43
CA ALA A 19 -0.30 -5.96 13.06
C ALA A 19 -1.11 -4.73 12.66
N LEU A 20 -0.50 -3.89 11.83
CA LEU A 20 -1.11 -2.78 11.11
C LEU A 20 -1.13 -3.10 9.61
N ASP A 21 -2.33 -3.34 9.09
CA ASP A 21 -2.57 -3.51 7.67
C ASP A 21 -3.06 -2.18 7.06
N ILE A 22 -2.42 -1.75 5.99
CA ILE A 22 -2.70 -0.47 5.33
C ILE A 22 -3.01 -0.71 3.85
N VAL A 23 -4.12 -0.14 3.39
CA VAL A 23 -4.40 0.08 1.96
C VAL A 23 -4.48 1.58 1.73
N LYS A 24 -3.67 2.08 0.79
CA LYS A 24 -3.73 3.47 0.29
C LYS A 24 -3.88 3.41 -1.22
N ASP A 25 -5.09 3.58 -1.73
CA ASP A 25 -5.37 3.64 -3.16
C ASP A 25 -6.07 4.96 -3.48
N SER A 26 -5.39 5.83 -4.22
CA SER A 26 -5.99 7.10 -4.67
C SER A 26 -7.00 6.90 -5.79
N GLY A 27 -7.20 5.67 -6.26
CA GLY A 27 -7.92 5.41 -7.49
C GLY A 27 -7.15 5.95 -8.69
N THR A 28 -7.88 6.25 -9.76
CA THR A 28 -7.34 6.87 -10.98
C THR A 28 -7.72 8.33 -11.03
N THR A 29 -6.73 9.20 -11.12
CA THR A 29 -6.91 10.64 -11.36
C THR A 29 -6.62 10.95 -12.82
N HIS A 30 -7.57 11.61 -13.49
CA HIS A 30 -7.39 12.10 -14.86
C HIS A 30 -6.88 13.55 -14.85
N TYR A 31 -5.73 13.78 -15.47
CA TYR A 31 -5.16 15.11 -15.70
C TYR A 31 -5.47 15.58 -17.12
N THR A 32 -6.49 16.44 -17.25
CA THR A 32 -7.07 16.86 -18.53
C THR A 32 -6.07 17.58 -19.45
N ASP A 33 -5.22 18.46 -18.90
CA ASP A 33 -4.32 19.31 -19.69
C ASP A 33 -3.30 18.53 -20.53
N ILE A 34 -3.00 17.29 -20.11
CA ILE A 34 -2.03 16.40 -20.78
C ILE A 34 -2.63 15.04 -21.16
N ALA A 35 -3.94 14.86 -20.96
CA ALA A 35 -4.67 13.61 -21.17
C ALA A 35 -3.97 12.40 -20.50
N LEU A 36 -3.53 12.56 -19.24
CA LEU A 36 -2.80 11.54 -18.49
C LEU A 36 -3.66 11.00 -17.35
N ASP A 37 -3.85 9.70 -17.31
CA ASP A 37 -4.41 9.00 -16.15
C ASP A 37 -3.28 8.52 -15.25
N VAL A 38 -3.40 8.79 -13.95
CA VAL A 38 -2.44 8.36 -12.94
C VAL A 38 -3.15 7.56 -11.87
N GLY A 39 -2.63 6.38 -11.57
CA GLY A 39 -3.07 5.53 -10.46
C GLY A 39 -1.93 5.30 -9.46
N ARG A 40 -2.26 5.26 -8.17
CA ARG A 40 -1.29 4.96 -7.12
C ARG A 40 -1.94 4.14 -6.02
N ARG A 41 -1.42 2.92 -5.83
CA ARG A 41 -1.84 2.01 -4.78
C ARG A 41 -0.65 1.57 -3.93
N ALA A 42 -0.84 1.51 -2.62
CA ALA A 42 0.08 0.88 -1.70
C ALA A 42 -0.68 -0.10 -0.80
N VAL A 43 -0.09 -1.27 -0.61
CA VAL A 43 -0.52 -2.27 0.37
C VAL A 43 0.66 -2.52 1.30
N GLU A 44 0.46 -2.27 2.59
CA GLU A 44 1.53 -2.37 3.57
C GLU A 44 1.07 -3.19 4.77
N ARG A 45 2.01 -3.90 5.37
CA ARG A 45 1.81 -4.64 6.61
C ARG A 45 3.01 -4.44 7.51
N TYR A 46 2.75 -4.08 8.75
CA TYR A 46 3.76 -3.99 9.80
C TYR A 46 3.29 -4.83 10.98
N ASP A 47 4.15 -5.68 11.51
CA ASP A 47 3.82 -6.55 12.64
C ASP A 47 4.95 -6.61 13.67
N TRP A 48 4.57 -6.88 14.91
CA TRP A 48 5.47 -6.96 16.05
C TRP A 48 4.86 -7.78 17.19
N THR A 49 5.71 -8.29 18.08
CA THR A 49 5.33 -8.99 19.31
C THR A 49 5.79 -8.18 20.52
N ALA A 50 4.85 -7.81 21.39
CA ALA A 50 5.01 -6.92 22.56
C ALA A 50 6.46 -6.56 22.96
N ASP A 51 7.07 -7.35 23.84
CA ASP A 51 8.36 -7.03 24.46
C ASP A 51 9.56 -7.58 23.67
N ASP A 52 9.32 -8.19 22.50
CA ASP A 52 10.39 -8.62 21.60
C ASP A 52 10.72 -7.49 20.62
N PHE A 53 11.70 -6.67 21.00
CA PHE A 53 12.19 -5.55 20.18
C PHE A 53 12.92 -5.98 18.89
N THR A 54 13.16 -7.27 18.68
CA THR A 54 13.74 -7.84 17.46
C THR A 54 12.69 -8.42 16.51
N SER A 55 11.45 -8.53 16.98
CA SER A 55 10.30 -9.02 16.21
C SER A 55 9.78 -8.10 15.11
N PRO A 56 9.96 -6.75 15.12
CA PRO A 56 9.33 -5.91 14.11
C PRO A 56 9.65 -6.37 12.68
N ARG A 57 8.60 -6.51 11.87
CA ARG A 57 8.68 -6.78 10.43
C ARG A 57 7.88 -5.73 9.68
N GLY A 58 8.35 -5.41 8.48
CA GLY A 58 7.66 -4.49 7.59
C GLY A 58 7.62 -5.02 6.17
N HIS A 59 6.47 -4.89 5.53
CA HIS A 59 6.31 -5.10 4.10
C HIS A 59 5.55 -3.93 3.48
N SER A 60 6.08 -3.40 2.38
CA SER A 60 5.44 -2.33 1.62
C SER A 60 5.48 -2.67 0.14
N ALA A 61 4.31 -2.75 -0.49
CA ALA A 61 4.15 -2.99 -1.92
C ALA A 61 3.44 -1.79 -2.55
N TRP A 62 4.09 -1.15 -3.51
CA TRP A 62 3.57 0.00 -4.24
C TRP A 62 3.35 -0.33 -5.71
N THR A 63 2.27 0.19 -6.25
CA THR A 63 1.96 0.17 -7.68
C THR A 63 1.64 1.58 -8.13
N MET A 64 2.38 2.06 -9.13
CA MET A 64 2.07 3.29 -9.87
C MET A 64 1.65 2.94 -11.28
N ARG A 65 0.62 3.59 -11.80
CA ARG A 65 0.14 3.42 -13.18
C ARG A 65 0.06 4.77 -13.87
N PHE A 66 0.49 4.81 -15.12
CA PHE A 66 0.41 5.97 -15.99
C PHE A 66 -0.15 5.52 -17.34
N SER A 67 -1.22 6.16 -17.82
CA SER A 67 -1.76 5.87 -19.15
C SER A 67 -2.15 7.13 -19.91
N ARG A 68 -1.88 7.15 -21.23
CA ARG A 68 -2.16 8.26 -22.13
C ARG A 68 -2.25 7.75 -23.57
N GLY A 69 -3.41 7.91 -24.21
CA GLY A 69 -3.65 7.36 -25.55
C GLY A 69 -3.41 5.85 -25.55
N ASP A 70 -2.51 5.38 -26.42
CA ASP A 70 -2.14 3.96 -26.52
C ASP A 70 -1.07 3.52 -25.50
N TRP A 71 -0.56 4.43 -24.66
CA TRP A 71 0.45 4.14 -23.65
C TRP A 71 -0.20 3.70 -22.33
N ASP A 72 0.25 2.58 -21.77
CA ASP A 72 -0.05 2.11 -20.40
C ASP A 72 1.27 1.61 -19.77
N THR A 73 1.64 2.17 -18.63
CA THR A 73 2.81 1.76 -17.85
C THR A 73 2.42 1.46 -16.43
N ARG A 74 3.02 0.41 -15.87
CA ARG A 74 2.91 0.00 -14.47
C ARG A 74 4.31 -0.14 -13.86
N THR A 75 4.54 0.53 -12.75
CA THR A 75 5.75 0.40 -11.94
C THR A 75 5.40 -0.24 -10.61
N GLU A 76 6.16 -1.25 -10.20
CA GLU A 76 5.96 -1.98 -8.97
C GLU A 76 7.22 -1.95 -8.12
N THR A 77 7.05 -1.63 -6.84
CA THR A 77 8.14 -1.59 -5.87
C THR A 77 7.75 -2.39 -4.65
N THR A 78 8.66 -3.20 -4.16
CA THR A 78 8.49 -3.98 -2.94
C THR A 78 9.67 -3.76 -2.01
N THR A 79 9.37 -3.49 -0.75
CA THR A 79 10.36 -3.36 0.33
C THR A 79 9.96 -4.27 1.48
N THR A 80 10.94 -5.00 2.01
CA THR A 80 10.80 -5.80 3.23
C THR A 80 11.85 -5.36 4.25
N LEU A 81 11.46 -5.26 5.51
CA LEU A 81 12.27 -4.85 6.65
C LEU A 81 12.22 -5.90 7.76
#